data_AF-A0A150VZX2-F1
#
_entry.id   AF-A0A150VZX2-F1
#
_cell.length_a   1.000
_cell.length_b   1.000
_cell.length_c   1.000
_cell.angle_alpha   90.00
_cell.angle_beta   90.00
_cell.angle_gamma   90.00
#
_symmetry.space_group_name_H-M   'P 1'
#
loop_
_entity.id
_entity.type
_entity.pdbx_description
1 polymer ?
#
loop_
_entity_poly.entity_id
_entity_poly.type
_entity_poly.pdbx_seq_one_letter_code
_entity_poly.pdbx_strand_id
1 'polypeptide(L)'
;MAMMQRSGPEATGLNLPAYSPDKHLPLQGNQVSIGRRRHSTGESPDIDLSVPPEDPGVSHQHAVLVQQPDGSWAVVDQNSTNGTTINGGEEPIQPYVPVQLQDGDRVHVGAWTTITIRRD
;
A
#
# COMPACT_ATOMS: atom_id res chain seq x y z
N MET A 1 -8.73 -14.87 -16.50
CA MET A 1 -8.95 -13.78 -17.49
C MET A 1 -10.25 -13.08 -17.14
N ALA A 2 -10.19 -11.92 -16.47
CA ALA A 2 -11.32 -10.98 -16.33
C ALA A 2 -10.88 -9.78 -15.48
N MET A 3 -10.09 -8.85 -16.03
CA MET A 3 -9.90 -7.51 -15.44
C MET A 3 -9.62 -6.50 -16.55
N MET A 4 -10.62 -6.25 -17.40
CA MET A 4 -10.61 -5.13 -18.35
C MET A 4 -12.05 -4.71 -18.59
N GLN A 5 -12.66 -3.97 -17.66
CA GLN A 5 -13.80 -3.09 -18.00
C GLN A 5 -14.27 -2.28 -16.80
N ARG A 6 -13.48 -1.30 -16.35
CA ARG A 6 -13.98 -0.07 -15.70
C ARG A 6 -12.98 1.07 -15.93
N SER A 7 -12.87 1.52 -17.17
CA SER A 7 -12.16 2.77 -17.47
C SER A 7 -13.13 3.70 -18.19
N GLY A 8 -13.68 4.65 -17.43
CA GLY A 8 -14.29 5.86 -17.99
C GLY A 8 -13.23 6.73 -18.65
N PRO A 9 -13.63 7.80 -19.37
CA PRO A 9 -12.76 8.61 -20.22
C PRO A 9 -11.63 9.38 -19.49
N GLU A 10 -11.49 9.26 -18.16
CA GLU A 10 -10.41 9.84 -17.36
C GLU A 10 -9.15 8.96 -17.24
N ALA A 11 -9.16 7.70 -17.73
CA ALA A 11 -7.98 6.82 -17.69
C ALA A 11 -6.85 7.22 -18.66
N THR A 12 -7.07 8.23 -19.50
CA THR A 12 -6.18 8.62 -20.62
C THR A 12 -4.94 9.42 -20.20
N GLY A 13 -4.78 9.72 -18.89
CA GLY A 13 -3.69 10.56 -18.36
C GLY A 13 -2.66 9.85 -17.48
N LEU A 14 -2.81 8.55 -17.23
CA LEU A 14 -1.87 7.82 -16.36
C LEU A 14 -0.61 7.47 -17.15
N ASN A 15 0.41 8.30 -17.00
CA ASN A 15 1.75 8.00 -17.48
C ASN A 15 2.34 6.91 -16.58
N LEU A 16 2.14 5.64 -16.97
CA LEU A 16 2.74 4.52 -16.28
C LEU A 16 4.26 4.68 -16.34
N PRO A 17 4.95 4.70 -15.20
CA PRO A 17 6.38 4.87 -15.14
C PRO A 17 7.05 3.76 -15.96
N ALA A 18 8.02 4.13 -16.81
CA ALA A 18 8.85 3.18 -17.51
C ALA A 18 9.79 2.49 -16.51
N TYR A 19 9.25 1.51 -15.77
CA TYR A 19 9.96 0.66 -14.81
C TYR A 19 10.59 1.41 -13.63
N SER A 20 10.14 1.10 -12.41
CA SER A 20 10.87 1.42 -11.19
C SER A 20 11.46 0.14 -10.64
N PRO A 21 12.74 0.15 -10.20
CA PRO A 21 13.32 -1.03 -9.59
C PRO A 21 12.53 -1.40 -8.34
N ASP A 22 12.37 -2.71 -8.11
CA ASP A 22 11.76 -3.21 -6.90
C ASP A 22 12.55 -2.70 -5.68
N LYS A 23 11.83 -2.17 -4.68
CA LYS A 23 12.43 -1.69 -3.44
C LYS A 23 12.19 -2.71 -2.33
N HIS A 24 13.27 -3.19 -1.73
CA HIS A 24 13.20 -4.08 -0.57
C HIS A 24 13.47 -3.26 0.69
N LEU A 25 12.51 -3.27 1.61
CA LEU A 25 12.58 -2.53 2.87
C LEU A 25 12.39 -3.50 4.03
N PRO A 26 13.31 -3.55 5.02
CA PRO A 26 13.10 -4.34 6.20
C PRO A 26 11.94 -3.76 7.03
N LEU A 27 11.10 -4.63 7.58
CA LEU A 27 10.10 -4.22 8.56
C LEU A 27 10.81 -4.03 9.91
N GLN A 28 10.95 -2.78 10.34
CA GLN A 28 11.67 -2.41 11.57
C GLN A 28 10.70 -1.95 12.66
N GLY A 29 10.98 -2.35 13.91
CA GLY A 29 10.13 -2.00 15.05
C GLY A 29 8.79 -2.75 15.05
N ASN A 30 7.84 -2.23 15.82
CA ASN A 30 6.53 -2.87 16.02
C ASN A 30 5.46 -2.36 15.04
N GLN A 31 5.74 -1.26 14.33
CA GLN A 31 4.83 -0.65 13.36
C GLN A 31 5.64 0.00 12.24
N VAL A 32 5.16 -0.16 11.00
CA VAL A 32 5.71 0.46 9.79
C VAL A 32 4.57 1.17 9.05
N SER A 33 4.67 2.48 8.93
CA SER A 33 3.68 3.32 8.27
C SER A 33 3.84 3.34 6.74
N ILE A 34 2.72 3.33 6.03
CA ILE A 34 2.64 3.38 4.56
C ILE A 34 1.80 4.59 4.16
N GLY A 35 2.33 5.43 3.28
CA GLY A 35 1.59 6.56 2.76
C GLY A 35 2.45 7.50 1.92
N ARG A 36 1.97 8.72 1.73
CA ARG A 36 2.71 9.80 1.08
C ARG A 36 3.13 10.86 2.08
N ARG A 37 4.35 11.38 1.96
CA ARG A 37 4.82 12.55 2.72
C ARG A 37 3.80 13.69 2.72
N ARG A 38 3.61 14.32 3.88
CA ARG A 38 2.81 15.53 4.03
C ARG A 38 3.71 16.76 3.96
N HIS A 39 3.63 17.51 2.86
CA HIS A 39 4.46 18.72 2.66
C HIS A 39 4.24 19.81 3.72
N SER A 40 3.03 19.93 4.27
CA SER A 40 2.69 20.97 5.25
C SER A 40 3.31 20.75 6.64
N THR A 41 3.60 19.50 7.01
CA THR A 41 4.17 19.15 8.33
C THR A 41 5.60 18.60 8.24
N GLY A 42 6.04 18.19 7.04
CA GLY A 42 7.31 17.48 6.84
C GLY A 42 7.28 16.01 7.27
N GLU A 43 6.15 15.53 7.78
CA GLU A 43 5.98 14.16 8.24
C GLU A 43 6.03 13.19 7.06
N SER A 44 6.87 12.17 7.18
CA SER A 44 7.08 11.13 6.16
C SER A 44 6.82 9.78 6.78
N PRO A 45 6.03 8.91 6.13
CA PRO A 45 5.87 7.54 6.57
C PRO A 45 7.16 6.73 6.33
N ASP A 46 7.27 5.59 7.00
CA ASP A 46 8.42 4.68 6.87
C ASP A 46 8.55 4.16 5.43
N ILE A 47 7.42 3.81 4.83
CA ILE A 47 7.28 3.50 3.41
C ILE A 47 6.64 4.72 2.72
N ASP A 48 7.51 5.65 2.32
CA ASP A 48 7.14 6.87 1.59
C ASP A 48 6.94 6.62 0.10
N LEU A 49 5.68 6.69 -0.33
CA LEU A 49 5.21 6.50 -1.70
C LEU A 49 4.99 7.84 -2.43
N SER A 50 5.47 8.96 -1.88
CA SER A 50 5.52 10.25 -2.62
C SER A 50 6.76 10.37 -3.50
N VAL A 51 7.63 9.37 -3.55
CA VAL A 51 8.81 9.37 -4.41
C VAL A 51 8.43 8.98 -5.84
N PRO A 52 9.02 9.61 -6.87
CA PRO A 52 8.75 9.22 -8.24
C PRO A 52 9.07 7.73 -8.50
N PRO A 53 8.15 7.00 -9.14
CA PRO A 53 6.83 7.44 -9.55
C PRO A 53 5.83 7.47 -8.39
N GLU A 54 5.28 8.65 -8.15
CA GLU A 54 4.28 8.84 -7.09
C GLU A 54 2.98 8.15 -7.51
N ASP A 55 2.40 7.37 -6.59
CA ASP A 55 1.06 6.84 -6.72
C ASP A 55 0.04 7.85 -6.14
N PRO A 56 -0.70 8.59 -6.99
CA PRO A 56 -1.62 9.62 -6.51
C PRO A 56 -2.81 9.05 -5.73
N GLY A 57 -3.10 7.75 -5.87
CA GLY A 57 -4.17 7.08 -5.13
C GLY A 57 -3.82 6.79 -3.67
N VAL A 58 -2.54 6.85 -3.30
CA VAL A 58 -2.11 6.60 -1.92
C VAL A 58 -2.48 7.80 -1.04
N SER A 59 -2.94 7.55 0.18
CA SER A 59 -3.28 8.59 1.16
C SER A 59 -2.02 9.00 1.95
N HIS A 60 -2.01 10.17 2.58
CA HIS A 60 -0.87 10.56 3.43
C HIS A 60 -0.62 9.55 4.55
N GLN A 61 -1.69 9.08 5.17
CA GLN A 61 -1.71 7.95 6.09
C GLN A 61 -2.65 6.91 5.46
N HIS A 62 -2.08 5.91 4.77
CA HIS A 62 -2.88 4.97 3.99
C HIS A 62 -3.08 3.66 4.74
N ALA A 63 -1.99 3.03 5.14
CA ALA A 63 -2.02 1.80 5.92
C ALA A 63 -0.84 1.76 6.90
N VAL A 64 -0.92 0.86 7.87
CA VAL A 64 0.20 0.52 8.74
C VAL A 64 0.37 -1.00 8.76
N LEU A 65 1.62 -1.45 8.72
CA LEU A 65 1.97 -2.83 9.08
C LEU A 65 2.25 -2.83 10.58
N VAL A 66 1.64 -3.77 11.31
CA VAL A 66 1.79 -3.90 12.76
C VAL A 66 2.25 -5.31 13.11
N GLN A 67 3.32 -5.39 13.88
CA GLN A 67 3.82 -6.65 14.40
C GLN A 67 2.88 -7.13 15.50
N GLN A 68 2.45 -8.38 15.37
CA GLN A 68 1.61 -9.06 16.35
C GLN A 68 2.47 -9.66 17.46
N PRO A 69 1.90 -9.97 18.65
CA PRO A 69 2.65 -10.57 19.75
C PRO A 69 3.32 -11.91 19.42
N ASP A 70 2.81 -12.64 18.41
CA ASP A 70 3.38 -13.90 17.92
C ASP A 70 4.50 -13.70 16.88
N GLY A 71 4.88 -12.45 16.60
CA GLY A 71 5.91 -12.08 15.62
C GLY A 71 5.42 -12.02 14.17
N SER A 72 4.16 -12.39 13.89
CA SER A 72 3.55 -12.19 12.58
C SER A 72 3.29 -10.71 12.31
N TRP A 73 3.01 -10.36 11.06
CA TRP A 73 2.64 -9.01 10.66
C TRP A 73 1.18 -8.98 10.26
N ALA A 74 0.50 -7.87 10.50
CA ALA A 74 -0.83 -7.58 9.97
C ALA A 74 -0.82 -6.21 9.28
N VAL A 75 -1.66 -6.05 8.25
CA VAL A 75 -1.95 -4.73 7.68
C VAL A 75 -3.22 -4.17 8.31
N VAL A 76 -3.23 -2.87 8.56
CA VAL A 76 -4.39 -2.10 9.00
C VAL A 76 -4.56 -0.90 8.08
N ASP A 77 -5.63 -0.87 7.30
CA ASP A 77 -6.01 0.31 6.54
C ASP A 77 -6.39 1.46 7.50
N GLN A 78 -5.85 2.66 7.26
CA GLN A 78 -6.06 3.84 8.10
C GLN A 78 -7.22 4.70 7.61
N ASN A 79 -8.28 4.04 7.11
CA ASN A 79 -9.41 4.66 6.43
C ASN A 79 -8.95 5.48 5.22
N SER A 80 -8.16 4.83 4.37
CA SER A 80 -7.61 5.42 3.17
C SER A 80 -8.70 5.70 2.11
N THR A 81 -8.42 6.63 1.20
CA THR A 81 -9.40 7.05 0.18
C THR A 81 -9.71 5.95 -0.84
N ASN A 82 -8.70 5.18 -1.26
CA ASN A 82 -8.85 4.12 -2.26
C ASN A 82 -8.99 2.72 -1.63
N GLY A 83 -8.84 2.61 -0.31
CA GLY A 83 -8.82 1.34 0.40
C GLY A 83 -7.54 0.53 0.19
N THR A 84 -7.42 -0.52 0.99
CA THR A 84 -6.33 -1.50 0.90
C THR A 84 -6.94 -2.87 0.55
N THR A 85 -6.44 -3.55 -0.49
CA THR A 85 -6.85 -4.93 -0.82
C THR A 85 -5.68 -5.89 -0.64
N ILE A 86 -5.99 -7.17 -0.44
CA ILE A 86 -4.99 -8.23 -0.26
C ILE A 86 -5.18 -9.30 -1.32
N ASN A 87 -4.08 -9.75 -1.93
CA ASN A 87 -4.02 -10.86 -2.88
C ASN A 87 -5.00 -10.74 -4.06
N GLY A 88 -5.28 -9.51 -4.50
CA GLY A 88 -6.20 -9.23 -5.61
C GLY A 88 -7.69 -9.38 -5.26
N GLY A 89 -8.03 -9.35 -3.96
CA GLY A 89 -9.41 -9.32 -3.50
C GLY A 89 -10.21 -8.14 -4.09
N GLU A 90 -11.48 -8.38 -4.40
CA GLU A 90 -12.37 -7.39 -5.01
C GLU A 90 -12.82 -6.30 -4.04
N GLU A 91 -12.91 -6.64 -2.75
CA GLU A 91 -13.31 -5.72 -1.69
C GLU A 91 -12.10 -5.31 -0.84
N PRO A 92 -12.00 -4.01 -0.45
CA PRO A 92 -10.97 -3.58 0.48
C PRO A 92 -11.21 -4.18 1.87
N ILE A 93 -10.12 -4.34 2.62
CA ILE A 93 -10.19 -4.72 4.02
C ILE A 93 -10.92 -3.64 4.83
N GLN A 94 -11.55 -4.04 5.94
CA GLN A 94 -12.23 -3.09 6.81
C GLN A 94 -11.21 -2.12 7.45
N PRO A 95 -11.44 -0.79 7.39
CA PRO A 95 -10.58 0.18 8.05
C PRO A 95 -10.43 -0.09 9.54
N TYR A 96 -9.23 0.15 10.06
CA TYR A 96 -8.86 -0.02 11.48
C TYR A 96 -8.96 -1.45 12.03
N VAL A 97 -9.23 -2.45 11.19
CA VAL A 97 -9.23 -3.86 11.58
C VAL A 97 -7.95 -4.53 11.07
N PRO A 98 -7.12 -5.12 11.94
CA PRO A 98 -5.92 -5.85 11.51
C PRO A 98 -6.26 -7.08 10.69
N VAL A 99 -5.61 -7.21 9.53
CA VAL A 99 -5.63 -8.43 8.71
C VAL A 99 -4.24 -9.04 8.70
N GLN A 100 -4.11 -10.24 9.24
CA GLN A 100 -2.85 -10.96 9.35
C GLN A 100 -2.28 -11.28 7.96
N LEU A 101 -0.97 -11.13 7.81
CA LEU A 101 -0.21 -11.36 6.59
C LEU A 101 0.72 -12.54 6.73
N GLN A 102 0.88 -13.27 5.63
CA GLN A 102 1.80 -14.38 5.45
C GLN A 102 2.93 -14.00 4.48
N ASP A 103 3.98 -14.82 4.46
CA ASP A 103 5.01 -14.71 3.43
C ASP A 103 4.38 -14.86 2.03
N GLY A 104 4.74 -13.96 1.12
CA GLY A 104 4.22 -13.91 -0.24
C GLY A 104 2.91 -13.14 -0.41
N ASP A 105 2.24 -12.71 0.66
CA ASP A 105 1.02 -11.91 0.55
C ASP A 105 1.29 -10.57 -0.13
N ARG A 106 0.34 -10.16 -0.97
CA ARG A 106 0.41 -8.94 -1.76
C ARG A 106 -0.62 -7.94 -1.23
N VAL A 107 -0.13 -6.85 -0.67
CA VAL A 107 -0.94 -5.73 -0.19
C VAL A 107 -0.99 -4.67 -1.29
N HIS A 108 -2.18 -4.38 -1.80
CA HIS A 108 -2.39 -3.34 -2.80
C HIS A 108 -2.92 -2.08 -2.14
N VAL A 109 -2.30 -0.95 -2.48
CA VAL A 109 -2.62 0.38 -1.95
C VAL A 109 -2.64 1.39 -3.09
N GLY A 110 -3.49 2.40 -2.96
CA GLY A 110 -3.56 3.49 -3.92
C GLY A 110 -4.12 3.09 -5.28
N ALA A 111 -3.51 3.58 -6.37
CA ALA A 111 -3.97 3.35 -7.73
C ALA A 111 -3.24 2.17 -8.42
N TRP A 112 -2.00 1.87 -8.01
CA TRP A 112 -1.21 0.81 -8.64
C TRP A 112 -0.17 0.15 -7.74
N THR A 113 0.12 0.71 -6.57
CA THR A 113 1.21 0.21 -5.72
C THR A 113 0.85 -1.14 -5.13
N THR A 114 1.74 -2.12 -5.29
CA THR A 114 1.63 -3.43 -4.64
C THR A 114 2.89 -3.72 -3.84
N ILE A 115 2.72 -4.02 -2.56
CA ILE A 115 3.78 -4.40 -1.62
C ILE A 115 3.67 -5.91 -1.39
N THR A 116 4.76 -6.64 -1.58
CA THR A 116 4.81 -8.09 -1.30
C THR A 116 5.51 -8.31 0.04
N ILE A 117 4.87 -9.03 0.95
CA ILE A 117 5.46 -9.41 2.23
C ILE A 117 6.43 -10.56 2.00
N ARG A 118 7.65 -10.44 2.54
CA ARG A 118 8.67 -11.49 2.48
C ARG A 118 9.22 -11.79 3.87
N ARG A 119 9.44 -13.07 4.17
CA ARG A 119 10.24 -13.55 5.30
C ARG A 119 11.55 -14.09 4.76
N ASP A 120 12.66 -13.62 5.36
CA ASP A 120 13.99 -14.15 5.12
C ASP A 120 14.24 -15.43 5.94
#